data_AF-A0A7T8JW08-F1
#
_entry.id   AF-A0A7T8JW08-F1
#
_cell.length_a   1.000
_cell.length_b   1.000
_cell.length_c   1.000
_cell.angle_alpha   90.00
_cell.angle_beta   90.00
_cell.angle_gamma   90.00
#
_symmetry.space_group_name_H-M   'P 1'
#
loop_
_entity.id
_entity.type
_entity.pdbx_description
1 polymer ?
#
loop_
_entity_poly.entity_id
_entity_poly.type
_entity_poly.pdbx_seq_one_letter_code
_entity_poly.pdbx_strand_id
1 'polypeptide(L)'
;DGTAATIAKGLQDVLQEFNMWGSILMIIADTTSVNTGKKSGVVIRLQQMFEKNGSHRPKFISCQHHVLDRILRIVMDDELHDSTKSPDIEYFFVKDLVR
;
A
#
# COMPACT_ATOMS: atom_id res chain seq x y z
N ASP A 1 4.07 15.46 -7.44
CA ASP A 1 4.28 15.68 -5.99
C ASP A 1 3.03 15.98 -5.15
N GLY A 2 1.87 16.38 -5.73
CA GLY A 2 0.68 16.72 -4.95
C GLY A 2 0.01 15.56 -4.19
N THR A 3 -0.24 14.42 -4.85
CA THR A 3 -1.05 13.33 -4.27
C THR A 3 -0.48 12.73 -2.99
N ALA A 4 0.81 12.39 -2.97
CA ALA A 4 1.46 11.82 -1.79
C ALA A 4 1.52 12.82 -0.61
N ALA A 5 1.67 14.11 -0.91
CA ALA A 5 1.67 15.15 0.11
C ALA A 5 0.28 15.33 0.74
N THR A 6 -0.78 15.33 -0.09
CA THR A 6 -2.17 15.40 0.38
C THR A 6 -2.54 14.21 1.26
N ILE A 7 -2.18 12.99 0.84
CA ILE A 7 -2.43 11.78 1.63
C ILE A 7 -1.68 11.85 2.97
N ALA A 8 -0.39 12.19 2.94
CA ALA A 8 0.41 12.29 4.17
C ALA A 8 -0.15 13.37 5.12
N LYS A 9 -0.69 14.48 4.58
CA LYS A 9 -1.33 15.52 5.39
C LYS A 9 -2.62 15.03 6.05
N GLY A 10 -3.51 14.37 5.29
CA GLY A 10 -4.72 13.79 5.88
C GLY A 10 -4.41 12.78 6.99
N LEU A 11 -3.38 11.95 6.79
CA LEU A 11 -2.92 11.01 7.82
C LEU A 11 -2.30 11.72 9.04
N GLN A 12 -1.56 12.82 8.83
CA GLN A 12 -1.06 13.64 9.92
C GLN A 12 -2.20 14.18 10.80
N ASP A 13 -3.28 14.65 10.17
CA ASP A 13 -4.41 15.24 10.89
C ASP A 13 -5.13 14.18 11.73
N VAL A 14 -5.32 12.97 11.19
CA VAL A 14 -5.85 11.82 11.95
C VAL A 14 -4.92 11.41 13.10
N LEU A 15 -3.61 11.31 12.87
CA LEU A 15 -2.66 10.96 13.94
C LEU A 15 -2.68 11.98 15.09
N GLN A 16 -2.88 13.25 14.76
CA GLN A 16 -3.02 14.32 15.75
C GLN A 16 -4.35 14.24 16.50
N GLU A 17 -5.47 14.07 15.78
CA GLU A 17 -6.82 13.97 16.35
C GLU A 17 -6.91 12.86 17.39
N PHE A 18 -6.31 11.71 17.11
CA PHE A 18 -6.35 10.54 18.01
C PHE A 18 -5.13 10.44 18.94
N ASN A 19 -4.22 11.42 18.95
CA ASN A 19 -2.99 11.39 19.74
C ASN A 19 -2.15 10.09 19.58
N MET A 20 -2.00 9.63 18.33
CA MET A 20 -1.44 8.30 18.03
C MET A 20 0.07 8.30 17.73
N TRP A 21 0.74 9.46 17.75
CA TRP A 21 2.17 9.58 17.39
C TRP A 21 3.09 8.64 18.17
N GLY A 22 2.81 8.40 19.45
CA GLY A 22 3.60 7.48 20.29
C GLY A 22 3.25 6.00 20.14
N SER A 23 2.15 5.67 19.46
CA SER A 23 1.57 4.32 19.44
C SER A 23 1.81 3.56 18.14
N ILE A 24 2.15 4.27 17.05
CA ILE A 24 2.36 3.63 15.74
C ILE A 24 3.78 3.11 15.61
N LEU A 25 3.89 1.79 15.47
CA LEU A 25 5.16 1.09 15.27
C LEU A 25 5.46 0.81 13.80
N MET A 26 4.42 0.69 12.97
CA MET A 26 4.53 0.19 11.61
C MET A 26 3.54 0.85 10.65
N ILE A 27 3.95 0.99 9.40
CA ILE A 27 3.13 1.40 8.26
C ILE A 27 3.10 0.24 7.27
N ILE A 28 1.90 -0.21 6.93
CA ILE A 28 1.66 -1.24 5.91
C ILE A 28 0.95 -0.59 4.73
N ALA A 29 1.54 -0.67 3.54
CA ALA A 29 0.97 -0.11 2.32
C ALA A 29 1.38 -0.92 1.09
N ASP A 30 0.65 -0.77 -0.02
CA ASP A 30 1.11 -1.28 -1.32
C ASP A 30 2.42 -0.61 -1.76
N THR A 31 3.03 -1.16 -2.82
CA THR A 31 4.33 -0.70 -3.32
C THR A 31 4.22 0.30 -4.46
N THR A 32 3.07 0.97 -4.63
CA THR A 32 2.91 2.00 -5.67
C THR A 32 3.85 3.18 -5.42
N SER A 33 4.24 3.87 -6.49
CA SER A 33 5.14 5.03 -6.43
C SER A 33 4.61 6.16 -5.54
N VAL A 34 3.29 6.31 -5.42
CA VAL A 34 2.65 7.28 -4.51
C VAL A 34 2.97 6.95 -3.05
N ASN A 35 2.93 5.67 -2.67
CA ASN A 35 3.21 5.24 -1.30
C ASN A 35 4.71 5.13 -1.00
N THR A 36 5.47 4.51 -1.90
CA THR A 36 6.87 4.11 -1.66
C THR A 36 7.92 4.93 -2.40
N GLY A 37 7.52 5.97 -3.13
CA GLY A 37 8.42 6.82 -3.89
C GLY A 37 9.63 7.29 -3.07
N LYS A 38 10.84 7.01 -3.56
CA LYS A 38 12.12 7.07 -2.81
C LYS A 38 12.38 8.37 -2.03
N LYS A 39 11.87 9.51 -2.52
CA LYS A 39 12.08 10.84 -1.91
C LYS A 39 10.80 11.52 -1.42
N SER A 40 9.65 11.18 -2.00
CA SER A 40 8.41 11.96 -1.83
C SER A 40 7.16 11.10 -1.61
N GLY A 41 7.30 9.79 -1.48
CA GLY A 41 6.20 8.89 -1.17
C GLY A 41 5.60 9.12 0.21
N VAL A 42 4.35 8.72 0.39
CA VAL A 42 3.60 8.87 1.64
C VAL A 42 4.38 8.30 2.84
N VAL A 43 4.96 7.11 2.68
CA VAL A 43 5.70 6.42 3.76
C VAL A 43 6.89 7.25 4.24
N ILE A 44 7.70 7.78 3.32
CA ILE A 44 8.87 8.60 3.66
C ILE A 44 8.44 9.87 4.38
N ARG A 45 7.37 10.52 3.91
CA ARG A 45 6.83 11.75 4.52
C ARG A 45 6.34 11.48 5.94
N LEU A 46 5.59 10.41 6.16
CA LEU A 46 5.11 10.03 7.49
C LEU A 46 6.28 9.73 8.42
N GLN A 47 7.23 8.90 8.00
CA GLN A 47 8.41 8.59 8.81
C GLN A 47 9.16 9.85 9.27
N GLN A 48 9.33 10.83 8.38
CA GLN A 48 9.92 12.12 8.72
C GLN A 48 9.05 12.93 9.70
N MET A 49 7.71 12.86 9.60
CA MET A 49 6.80 13.51 10.53
C MET A 49 6.88 12.89 11.94
N PHE A 50 6.94 11.57 12.05
CA PHE A 50 7.15 10.89 13.34
C PHE A 50 8.46 11.32 14.00
N GLU A 51 9.56 11.34 13.24
CA GLU A 51 10.86 11.82 13.72
C GLU A 51 10.80 13.28 14.19
N LYS A 52 10.13 14.17 13.44
CA LYS A 52 9.95 15.58 13.80
C LYS A 52 9.10 15.77 15.07
N ASN A 53 8.16 14.88 15.32
CA ASN A 53 7.33 14.87 16.53
C ASN A 53 8.02 14.16 17.71
N GLY A 54 9.31 13.82 17.61
CA GLY A 54 10.07 13.15 18.67
C GLY A 54 9.66 11.69 18.91
N SER A 55 8.88 11.10 18.01
CA SER A 55 8.40 9.72 18.09
C SER A 55 9.32 8.77 17.32
N HIS A 56 9.23 7.47 17.62
CA HIS A 56 10.00 6.47 16.89
C HIS A 56 9.59 6.44 15.42
N ARG A 57 10.57 6.34 14.51
CA ARG A 57 10.34 6.18 13.07
C ARG A 57 9.65 4.85 12.79
N PRO A 58 8.38 4.81 12.32
CA PRO A 58 7.69 3.56 12.08
C PRO A 58 8.40 2.71 11.00
N LYS A 59 8.39 1.39 11.17
CA LYS A 59 8.90 0.48 10.14
C LYS A 59 7.91 0.38 8.98
N PHE A 60 8.42 0.26 7.76
CA PHE A 60 7.58 0.02 6.59
C PHE A 60 7.59 -1.47 6.26
N ILE A 61 6.39 -2.04 6.03
CA ILE A 61 6.21 -3.38 5.49
C ILE A 61 5.28 -3.29 4.26
N SER A 62 5.64 -3.99 3.19
CA SER A 62 4.78 -4.09 2.01
C SER A 62 3.51 -4.88 2.32
N CYS A 63 2.38 -4.43 1.78
CA CYS A 63 1.10 -5.14 1.87
C CYS A 63 1.23 -6.53 1.24
N GLN A 64 1.01 -7.57 2.04
CA GLN A 64 1.18 -8.96 1.62
C GLN A 64 0.19 -9.35 0.51
N HIS A 65 -1.05 -8.85 0.56
CA HIS A 65 -2.01 -9.05 -0.52
C HIS A 65 -1.52 -8.46 -1.85
N HIS A 66 -0.92 -7.27 -1.82
CA HIS A 66 -0.36 -6.65 -3.03
C HIS A 66 0.83 -7.46 -3.57
N VAL A 67 1.70 -7.96 -2.69
CA VAL A 67 2.83 -8.81 -3.09
C VAL A 67 2.34 -10.11 -3.71
N LEU A 68 1.35 -10.76 -3.10
CA LEU A 68 0.78 -12.01 -3.60
C LEU A 68 0.13 -11.81 -4.97
N ASP A 69 -0.67 -10.76 -5.15
CA ASP A 69 -1.31 -10.42 -6.43
C ASP A 69 -0.26 -10.20 -7.53
N ARG A 70 0.84 -9.51 -7.21
CA ARG A 70 1.97 -9.32 -8.15
C ARG A 70 2.65 -10.63 -8.53
N ILE A 71 2.92 -11.49 -7.55
CA ILE A 71 3.51 -12.81 -7.81
C ILE A 71 2.59 -13.64 -8.70
N LEU A 72 1.30 -13.72 -8.34
CA LEU A 72 0.31 -14.46 -9.09
C LEU A 72 0.23 -13.98 -10.53
N ARG A 73 0.17 -12.66 -10.73
CA ARG A 73 0.19 -12.08 -12.07
C ARG A 73 1.44 -12.48 -12.85
N ILE A 74 2.63 -12.35 -12.27
CA ILE A 74 3.88 -12.70 -12.96
C ILE A 74 3.87 -14.17 -13.38
N VAL A 75 3.47 -15.08 -12.49
CA VAL A 75 3.38 -16.51 -12.77
C VAL A 75 2.35 -16.78 -13.87
N MET A 76 1.17 -16.18 -13.81
CA MET A 76 0.13 -16.39 -14.82
C MET A 76 0.51 -15.79 -16.18
N ASP A 77 1.15 -14.62 -16.21
CA ASP A 77 1.63 -14.00 -17.46
C ASP A 77 2.70 -14.92 -18.13
N ASP A 78 3.54 -15.59 -17.34
CA ASP A 78 4.54 -16.55 -17.83
C ASP A 78 3.90 -17.85 -18.36
N GLU A 79 3.01 -18.47 -17.56
CA GLU A 79 2.33 -19.73 -17.89
C GLU A 79 1.36 -19.61 -19.07
N LEU A 80 0.70 -18.45 -19.22
CA LEU A 80 -0.30 -18.24 -20.26
C LEU A 80 0.27 -17.59 -21.53
N HIS A 81 1.55 -17.20 -21.51
CA HIS A 81 2.24 -16.50 -22.61
C HIS A 81 1.50 -15.23 -23.10
N ASP A 82 0.68 -14.62 -22.26
CA ASP A 82 -0.07 -13.40 -22.56
C ASP A 82 0.23 -12.34 -21.51
N SER A 83 0.58 -11.14 -21.97
CA SER A 83 1.30 -10.17 -21.15
C SER A 83 0.45 -9.00 -20.64
N THR A 84 -0.85 -8.93 -20.94
CA THR A 84 -1.52 -7.62 -20.81
C THR A 84 -2.99 -7.57 -20.41
N LYS A 85 -3.68 -8.68 -20.16
CA LYS A 85 -5.07 -8.61 -19.67
C LYS A 85 -5.27 -9.54 -18.50
N SER A 86 -5.96 -9.02 -17.47
CA SER A 86 -6.45 -9.86 -16.38
C SER A 86 -7.03 -11.14 -16.97
N PRO A 87 -6.56 -12.33 -16.56
CA PRO A 87 -7.07 -13.56 -17.12
C PRO A 87 -8.58 -13.58 -16.88
N ASP A 88 -9.35 -13.85 -17.94
CA ASP A 88 -10.79 -14.07 -17.83
C ASP A 88 -10.97 -15.47 -17.22
N ILE A 89 -10.79 -15.54 -15.89
CA ILE A 89 -10.89 -16.79 -15.14
C ILE A 89 -12.37 -17.05 -14.91
N GLU A 90 -12.93 -17.96 -15.70
CA GLU A 90 -14.30 -18.43 -15.50
C GLU A 90 -14.35 -19.33 -14.25
N TYR A 91 -14.62 -18.72 -13.10
CA TYR A 91 -14.79 -19.46 -11.85
C TYR A 91 -16.12 -20.22 -11.87
N PHE A 92 -16.06 -21.55 -11.89
CA PHE A 92 -17.24 -22.42 -11.94
C PHE A 92 -18.26 -22.15 -10.82
N PHE A 93 -17.81 -21.64 -9.67
CA PHE A 93 -18.65 -21.33 -8.51
C PHE A 93 -19.27 -19.92 -8.53
N VAL A 94 -18.88 -19.03 -9.44
CA VAL A 94 -19.46 -17.66 -9.49
C VAL A 94 -20.96 -17.70 -9.82
N LYS A 95 -21.39 -18.69 -10.62
CA LYS A 95 -22.82 -18.91 -10.92
C LYS A 95 -23.64 -19.25 -9.67
N ASP A 96 -23.00 -19.80 -8.64
CA ASP A 96 -23.66 -20.17 -7.37
C ASP A 96 -23.70 -19.01 -6.36
N LEU A 97 -22.89 -17.96 -6.54
CA LEU A 97 -22.85 -16.79 -5.66
C LEU A 97 -23.95 -15.74 -5.96
N VAL A 98 -24.56 -15.80 -7.15
CA VAL A 98 -25.55 -14.82 -7.63
C VAL A 98 -26.99 -15.36 -7.55
N ARG A 99 -27.19 -16.48 -6.84
CA ARG A 99 -28.52 -17.01 -6.48
C ARG A 99 -28.92 -16.56 -5.08
#